data_AF-A0A6B2GB17-F1
#
_entry.id   AF-A0A6B2GB17-F1
#
_cell.length_a   1.000
_cell.length_b   1.000
_cell.length_c   1.000
_cell.angle_alpha   90.00
_cell.angle_beta   90.00
_cell.angle_gamma   90.00
#
_symmetry.space_group_name_H-M   'P 1'
#
loop_
_entity.id
_entity.type
_entity.pdbx_description
1 polymer ?
#
loop_
_entity_poly.entity_id
_entity_poly.type
_entity_poly.pdbx_seq_one_letter_code
_entity_poly.pdbx_strand_id
1 'polypeptide(L)'
;NTLCQKDEKNCNNRGKCECGKCFCNDEYEGKFCEEKIDMIPVCSRYIECVDCYVLKLKNCSLFCNNIMYKVSPQNHGYKYNCQFKTPNNCKYYYNILNENKNIILKVKEFQKDNDCPKQRNLYVIGFGISGGIVAIGLIIAGTLYSLNLIYERRNWIFFLNEKQRSSWAKDENPLYKSKQSVYSNSGYRKINF
;
A
#
# COMPACT_ATOMS: atom_id res chain seq x y z
N ASN A 1 -38.15 55.44 -27.22
CA ASN A 1 -36.81 54.95 -26.83
C ASN A 1 -37.03 53.66 -26.06
N THR A 2 -36.99 52.50 -26.73
CA THR A 2 -37.24 51.18 -26.12
C THR A 2 -36.28 50.21 -26.81
N LEU A 3 -35.13 49.79 -26.28
CA LEU A 3 -34.78 49.08 -25.04
C LEU A 3 -34.89 47.54 -25.11
N CYS A 4 -33.70 46.95 -25.35
CA CYS A 4 -33.20 45.57 -25.32
C CYS A 4 -34.13 44.39 -25.71
N GLN A 5 -33.59 43.46 -26.49
CA GLN A 5 -34.13 42.11 -26.68
C GLN A 5 -32.99 41.20 -27.20
N LYS A 6 -33.02 39.92 -26.83
CA LYS A 6 -32.14 38.88 -27.41
C LYS A 6 -32.91 37.88 -28.29
N ASP A 7 -34.13 38.27 -28.68
CA ASP A 7 -35.34 37.50 -29.07
C ASP A 7 -36.17 36.84 -27.95
N GLU A 8 -37.51 36.94 -28.15
CA GLU A 8 -38.73 36.90 -27.30
C GLU A 8 -38.65 37.41 -25.85
N LYS A 9 -37.49 37.33 -25.20
CA LYS A 9 -37.30 37.62 -23.77
C LYS A 9 -36.22 38.68 -23.58
N ASN A 10 -36.62 39.78 -22.94
CA ASN A 10 -35.77 40.94 -22.68
C ASN A 10 -34.56 40.51 -21.82
N CYS A 11 -33.34 40.68 -22.35
CA CYS A 11 -32.08 40.23 -21.70
C CYS A 11 -32.06 38.74 -21.27
N ASN A 12 -32.60 37.81 -22.07
CA ASN A 12 -32.79 36.38 -21.74
C ASN A 12 -33.61 36.08 -20.47
N ASN A 13 -34.32 37.05 -19.88
CA ASN A 13 -34.82 36.93 -18.50
C ASN A 13 -33.69 36.67 -17.47
N ARG A 14 -32.47 37.09 -17.78
CA ARG A 14 -31.28 36.95 -16.92
C ARG A 14 -30.72 38.31 -16.50
N GLY A 15 -31.50 39.38 -16.69
CA GLY A 15 -31.14 40.74 -16.35
C GLY A 15 -32.29 41.72 -16.56
N LYS A 16 -32.06 42.98 -16.21
CA LYS A 16 -32.99 44.10 -16.42
C LYS A 16 -32.52 44.97 -17.58
N CYS A 17 -33.45 45.45 -18.40
CA CYS A 17 -33.13 46.37 -19.49
C CYS A 17 -33.37 47.82 -19.04
N GLU A 18 -32.31 48.64 -19.05
CA GLU A 18 -32.36 50.06 -18.69
C GLU A 18 -31.58 50.90 -19.72
N CYS A 19 -32.17 52.02 -20.14
CA CYS A 19 -31.72 52.92 -21.21
C CYS A 19 -31.10 52.31 -22.49
N GLY A 20 -31.43 51.07 -22.85
CA GLY A 20 -31.01 50.40 -24.09
C GLY A 20 -30.00 49.28 -23.85
N LYS A 21 -29.66 49.05 -22.58
CA LYS A 21 -28.60 48.15 -22.16
C LYS A 21 -29.12 47.15 -21.13
N CYS A 22 -28.66 45.91 -21.24
CA CYS A 22 -28.94 44.87 -20.26
C CYS A 22 -28.00 44.98 -19.05
N PHE A 23 -28.58 44.93 -17.86
CA PHE A 23 -27.91 44.78 -16.58
C PHE A 23 -28.17 43.36 -16.08
N CYS A 24 -27.18 42.49 -16.24
CA CYS A 24 -27.29 41.06 -15.96
C CYS A 24 -27.25 40.74 -14.47
N ASN A 25 -27.88 39.62 -14.08
CA ASN A 25 -27.75 39.04 -12.75
C ASN A 25 -26.31 38.54 -12.54
N ASP A 26 -25.86 38.40 -11.29
CA ASP A 26 -24.47 38.09 -10.89
C ASP A 26 -23.85 36.82 -11.50
N GLU A 27 -24.66 35.93 -12.07
CA GLU A 27 -24.22 34.69 -12.71
C GLU A 27 -24.09 34.80 -14.24
N TYR A 28 -24.38 35.95 -14.84
CA TYR A 28 -24.45 36.09 -16.30
C TYR A 28 -23.72 37.34 -16.80
N GLU A 29 -23.09 37.21 -17.94
CA GLU A 29 -22.44 38.29 -18.69
C GLU A 29 -22.83 38.25 -20.17
N GLY A 30 -22.23 39.13 -20.98
CA GLY A 30 -22.60 39.33 -22.37
C GLY A 30 -23.59 40.48 -22.57
N LYS A 31 -23.78 40.90 -23.83
CA LYS A 31 -24.53 42.12 -24.18
C LYS A 31 -26.01 42.02 -23.82
N PHE A 32 -26.55 40.81 -23.82
CA PHE A 32 -27.92 40.47 -23.49
C PHE A 32 -28.02 39.34 -22.45
N CYS A 33 -27.00 39.17 -21.60
CA CYS A 33 -26.94 38.15 -20.53
C CYS A 33 -26.99 36.71 -21.06
N GLU A 34 -26.37 36.48 -22.22
CA GLU A 34 -26.30 35.19 -22.91
C GLU A 34 -25.34 34.21 -22.29
N GLU A 35 -24.25 34.72 -21.72
CA GLU A 35 -23.15 33.94 -21.20
C GLU A 35 -23.35 33.76 -19.71
N LYS A 36 -23.12 32.55 -19.21
CA LYS A 36 -23.03 32.32 -17.78
C LYS A 36 -21.60 32.65 -17.38
N ILE A 37 -21.43 33.43 -16.32
CA ILE A 37 -20.12 33.63 -15.71
C ILE A 37 -19.68 32.28 -15.17
N ASP A 38 -18.55 31.78 -15.68
CA ASP A 38 -17.90 30.61 -15.13
C ASP A 38 -17.47 30.92 -13.69
N MET A 39 -18.32 30.54 -12.72
CA MET A 39 -18.01 30.60 -11.30
C MET A 39 -17.01 29.50 -10.94
N ILE A 40 -15.81 29.62 -11.49
CA ILE A 40 -14.66 28.80 -11.11
C ILE A 40 -14.23 29.27 -9.73
N PRO A 41 -14.09 28.37 -8.74
CA PRO A 41 -13.53 28.73 -7.44
C PRO A 41 -12.23 29.49 -7.64
N VAL A 42 -12.03 30.60 -6.92
CA VAL A 42 -10.86 31.48 -7.10
C VAL A 42 -9.53 30.70 -7.05
N CYS A 43 -9.46 29.72 -6.16
CA CYS A 43 -8.34 28.79 -6.09
C CYS A 43 -8.13 28.03 -7.41
N SER A 44 -9.18 27.54 -8.05
CA SER A 44 -9.08 26.74 -9.27
C SER A 44 -8.60 27.52 -10.51
N ARG A 45 -8.75 28.85 -10.52
CA ARG A 45 -8.42 29.71 -11.65
C ARG A 45 -6.95 29.66 -12.09
N TYR A 46 -6.04 29.32 -11.17
CA TYR A 46 -4.58 29.34 -11.43
C TYR A 46 -3.93 27.96 -11.29
N ILE A 47 -4.70 26.88 -11.22
CA ILE A 47 -4.18 25.51 -11.02
C ILE A 47 -3.12 25.17 -12.06
N GLU A 48 -3.40 25.39 -13.36
CA GLU A 48 -2.48 25.03 -14.44
C GLU A 48 -1.13 25.74 -14.31
N CYS A 49 -1.16 27.00 -13.91
CA CYS A 49 0.05 27.78 -13.68
C CYS A 49 0.84 27.25 -12.48
N VAL A 50 0.17 26.99 -11.36
CA VAL A 50 0.81 26.43 -10.15
C VAL A 50 1.37 25.04 -10.43
N ASP A 51 0.61 24.17 -11.12
CA ASP A 51 1.05 22.84 -11.53
C ASP A 51 2.32 22.92 -12.37
N CYS A 52 2.39 23.85 -13.33
CA CYS A 52 3.58 24.04 -14.15
C CYS A 52 4.83 24.31 -13.30
N TYR A 53 4.75 25.25 -12.35
CA TYR A 53 5.87 25.61 -11.49
C TYR A 53 6.20 24.52 -10.46
N VAL A 54 5.20 23.88 -9.86
CA VAL A 54 5.38 22.80 -8.87
C VAL A 54 6.01 21.56 -9.53
N LEU A 55 5.56 21.20 -10.72
CA LEU A 55 6.09 20.09 -11.51
C LEU A 55 7.39 20.44 -12.25
N LYS A 56 7.87 21.69 -12.14
CA LYS A 56 9.07 22.20 -12.82
C LYS A 56 9.05 21.93 -14.34
N LEU A 57 7.89 22.13 -14.97
CA LEU A 57 7.76 22.03 -16.42
C LEU A 57 8.50 23.19 -17.11
N LYS A 58 8.81 23.02 -18.40
CA LYS A 58 9.45 24.08 -19.20
C LYS A 58 8.42 25.13 -19.61
N ASN A 59 8.87 26.36 -19.82
CA ASN A 59 8.07 27.44 -20.41
C ASN A 59 6.84 27.92 -19.60
N CYS A 60 6.81 27.73 -18.27
CA CYS A 60 5.68 28.17 -17.44
C CYS A 60 5.40 29.68 -17.53
N SER A 61 6.43 30.50 -17.73
CA SER A 61 6.29 31.95 -17.89
C SER A 61 5.47 32.38 -19.11
N LEU A 62 5.39 31.54 -20.16
CA LEU A 62 4.59 31.83 -21.36
C LEU A 62 3.09 31.58 -21.12
N PHE A 63 2.75 30.56 -20.32
CA PHE A 63 1.37 30.23 -19.98
C PHE A 63 0.83 31.11 -18.84
N CYS A 64 1.70 31.52 -17.92
CA CYS A 64 1.37 32.32 -16.75
C CYS A 64 1.55 33.83 -17.00
N ASN A 65 0.89 34.39 -18.02
CA ASN A 65 1.02 35.81 -18.34
C ASN A 65 0.52 36.71 -17.20
N ASN A 66 1.31 37.73 -16.83
CA ASN A 66 1.04 38.67 -15.73
C ASN A 66 0.82 38.03 -14.34
N ILE A 67 1.32 36.81 -14.13
CA ILE A 67 1.26 36.11 -12.84
C ILE A 67 2.68 35.96 -12.30
N MET A 68 2.92 36.48 -11.11
CA MET A 68 4.19 36.31 -10.41
C MET A 68 4.15 35.08 -9.51
N TYR A 69 5.02 34.11 -9.78
CA TYR A 69 5.24 32.97 -8.89
C TYR A 69 6.29 33.31 -7.82
N LYS A 70 5.95 33.11 -6.54
CA LYS A 70 6.86 33.27 -5.40
C LYS A 70 6.77 32.06 -4.47
N VAL A 71 7.91 31.51 -4.09
CA VAL A 71 7.97 30.48 -3.04
C VAL A 71 7.81 31.15 -1.68
N SER A 72 6.87 30.65 -0.88
CA SER A 72 6.63 31.14 0.47
C SER A 72 7.66 30.57 1.44
N PRO A 73 8.21 31.38 2.35
CA PRO A 73 9.11 30.89 3.40
C PRO A 73 8.40 29.86 4.30
N GLN A 74 9.13 28.84 4.75
CA GLN A 74 8.64 27.76 5.61
C GLN A 74 8.44 28.21 7.07
N ASN A 75 7.73 29.32 7.29
CA ASN A 75 7.45 29.78 8.66
C ASN A 75 6.30 28.96 9.26
N HIS A 76 6.55 28.36 10.43
CA HIS A 76 5.52 27.76 11.27
C HIS A 76 4.46 28.84 11.60
N GLY A 77 3.27 28.70 11.03
CA GLY A 77 2.17 29.67 11.19
C GLY A 77 1.68 30.32 9.89
N TYR A 78 2.37 30.11 8.76
CA TYR A 78 1.87 30.58 7.47
C TYR A 78 0.65 29.75 7.02
N LYS A 79 -0.52 30.40 6.94
CA LYS A 79 -1.78 29.75 6.55
C LYS A 79 -1.99 29.87 5.04
N TYR A 80 -2.22 28.73 4.38
CA TYR A 80 -2.59 28.66 2.97
C TYR A 80 -4.10 28.47 2.81
N ASN A 81 -4.68 29.15 1.83
CA ASN A 81 -6.12 29.17 1.56
C ASN A 81 -6.50 28.24 0.40
N CYS A 82 -5.56 27.90 -0.47
CA CYS A 82 -5.77 26.94 -1.55
C CYS A 82 -4.93 25.67 -1.32
N GLN A 83 -5.54 24.50 -1.52
CA GLN A 83 -4.91 23.19 -1.45
C GLN A 83 -5.37 22.35 -2.64
N PHE A 84 -4.43 21.76 -3.37
CA PHE A 84 -4.71 20.86 -4.50
C PHE A 84 -3.84 19.61 -4.46
N LYS A 85 -4.17 18.67 -5.35
CA LYS A 85 -3.40 17.44 -5.57
C LYS A 85 -2.96 17.37 -7.02
N THR A 86 -1.69 17.05 -7.21
CA THR A 86 -1.15 16.65 -8.52
C THR A 86 -1.68 15.27 -8.94
N PRO A 87 -1.53 14.88 -10.23
CA PRO A 87 -1.87 13.54 -10.70
C PRO A 87 -1.18 12.40 -9.91
N ASN A 88 0.00 12.68 -9.33
CA ASN A 88 0.73 11.73 -8.48
C ASN A 88 0.25 11.72 -7.02
N ASN A 89 -0.94 12.28 -6.75
CA ASN A 89 -1.53 12.43 -5.41
C ASN A 89 -0.71 13.27 -4.42
N CYS A 90 0.30 14.01 -4.89
CA CYS A 90 1.05 14.94 -4.04
C CYS A 90 0.25 16.20 -3.79
N LYS A 91 0.24 16.68 -2.54
CA LYS A 91 -0.46 17.90 -2.13
C LYS A 91 0.43 19.12 -2.32
N TYR A 92 -0.14 20.24 -2.75
CA TYR A 92 0.53 21.52 -2.70
C TYR A 92 -0.45 22.60 -2.25
N TYR A 93 0.12 23.70 -1.76
CA TYR A 93 -0.59 24.74 -1.05
C TYR A 93 -0.15 26.10 -1.57
N TYR A 94 -1.09 27.02 -1.76
CA TYR A 94 -0.76 28.38 -2.16
C TYR A 94 -1.81 29.40 -1.74
N ASN A 95 -1.40 30.67 -1.79
CA ASN A 95 -2.23 31.84 -1.64
C ASN A 95 -2.19 32.69 -2.90
N ILE A 96 -3.32 33.32 -3.19
CA ILE A 96 -3.45 34.28 -4.28
C ILE A 96 -3.49 35.66 -3.65
N LEU A 97 -2.53 36.52 -4.00
CA LEU A 97 -2.46 37.91 -3.57
C LEU A 97 -2.63 38.81 -4.79
N ASN A 98 -3.24 39.97 -4.59
CA ASN A 98 -3.38 40.99 -5.61
C ASN A 98 -2.66 42.26 -5.12
N GLU A 99 -1.49 42.54 -5.68
CA GLU A 99 -0.66 43.71 -5.33
C GLU A 99 -0.50 44.58 -6.60
N ASN A 100 -0.92 45.84 -6.55
CA ASN A 100 -0.77 46.81 -7.66
C ASN A 100 -1.27 46.31 -9.02
N LYS A 101 -2.43 45.61 -9.04
CA LYS A 101 -3.02 44.95 -10.23
C LYS A 101 -2.24 43.75 -10.78
N ASN A 102 -1.18 43.31 -10.09
CA ASN A 102 -0.48 42.07 -10.41
C ASN A 102 -0.94 40.93 -9.51
N ILE A 103 -1.14 39.76 -10.11
CA ILE A 103 -1.48 38.54 -9.38
C ILE A 103 -0.20 37.88 -8.91
N ILE A 104 -0.08 37.64 -7.60
CA ILE A 104 1.05 36.95 -6.99
C ILE A 104 0.57 35.63 -6.40
N LEU A 105 1.15 34.53 -6.88
CA LEU A 105 0.95 33.21 -6.34
C LEU A 105 2.06 32.91 -5.34
N LYS A 106 1.73 32.93 -4.04
CA LYS A 106 2.64 32.50 -2.98
C LYS A 106 2.44 31.02 -2.72
N VAL A 107 3.35 30.21 -3.22
CA VAL A 107 3.25 28.74 -3.20
C VAL A 107 4.16 28.18 -2.11
N LYS A 108 3.67 27.23 -1.31
CA LYS A 108 4.50 26.48 -0.36
C LYS A 108 5.62 25.78 -1.14
N GLU A 109 6.84 25.85 -0.62
CA GLU A 109 7.93 25.08 -1.18
C GLU A 109 7.58 23.57 -1.22
N PHE A 110 7.65 23.00 -2.41
CA PHE A 110 7.24 21.61 -2.65
C PHE A 110 8.35 20.64 -2.23
N GLN A 111 8.06 19.81 -1.24
CA GLN A 111 8.96 18.79 -0.70
C GLN A 111 8.40 17.40 -0.98
N LYS A 112 8.97 16.70 -1.96
CA LYS A 112 8.48 15.40 -2.43
C LYS A 112 8.24 14.40 -1.29
N ASP A 113 9.11 14.33 -0.29
CA ASP A 113 9.00 13.34 0.80
C ASP A 113 7.86 13.62 1.80
N ASN A 114 7.48 14.89 1.95
CA ASN A 114 6.46 15.34 2.90
C ASN A 114 5.11 15.57 2.23
N ASP A 115 5.14 16.04 0.98
CA ASP A 115 3.96 16.47 0.23
C ASP A 115 3.37 15.35 -0.65
N CYS A 116 4.16 14.32 -0.99
CA CYS A 116 3.69 13.14 -1.72
C CYS A 116 3.42 11.96 -0.78
N PRO A 117 2.46 11.08 -1.13
CA PRO A 117 2.36 9.79 -0.46
C PRO A 117 3.65 9.00 -0.65
N LYS A 118 4.18 8.44 0.44
CA LYS A 118 5.35 7.55 0.38
C LYS A 118 5.02 6.36 -0.51
N GLN A 119 5.80 6.18 -1.58
CA GLN A 119 5.74 4.98 -2.40
C GLN A 119 6.21 3.80 -1.55
N ARG A 120 5.28 2.97 -1.08
CA ARG A 120 5.64 1.73 -0.40
C ARG A 120 6.07 0.71 -1.44
N ASN A 121 7.27 0.18 -1.28
CA ASN A 121 7.75 -0.92 -2.10
C ASN A 121 7.02 -2.21 -1.68
N LEU A 122 6.04 -2.63 -2.47
CA LEU A 122 5.23 -3.81 -2.20
C LEU A 122 6.08 -5.08 -2.09
N TYR A 123 7.18 -5.17 -2.85
CA TYR A 123 8.08 -6.33 -2.79
C TYR A 123 8.76 -6.44 -1.43
N VAL A 124 9.21 -5.32 -0.84
CA VAL A 124 9.85 -5.34 0.49
C VAL A 124 8.89 -5.86 1.56
N ILE A 125 7.63 -5.42 1.51
CA ILE A 125 6.60 -5.88 2.45
C ILE A 125 6.29 -7.36 2.21
N GLY A 126 6.12 -7.75 0.95
CA GLY A 126 5.82 -9.14 0.57
C GLY A 126 6.92 -10.12 0.98
N PHE A 127 8.19 -9.80 0.69
CA PHE A 127 9.33 -10.62 1.09
C PHE A 127 9.55 -10.61 2.60
N GLY A 128 9.30 -9.49 3.28
CA GLY A 128 9.38 -9.42 4.75
C GLY A 128 8.41 -10.39 5.43
N ILE A 129 7.14 -10.39 5.00
CA ILE A 129 6.13 -11.30 5.55
C ILE A 129 6.45 -12.76 5.21
N SER A 130 6.75 -13.04 3.94
CA SER A 130 7.04 -14.41 3.47
C SER A 130 8.28 -14.99 4.17
N GLY A 131 9.34 -14.20 4.28
CA GLY A 131 10.56 -14.60 4.99
C GLY A 131 10.33 -14.83 6.48
N GLY A 132 9.52 -14.00 7.14
CA GLY A 132 9.14 -14.19 8.54
C GLY A 132 8.41 -15.51 8.79
N ILE A 133 7.45 -15.86 7.94
CA ILE A 133 6.69 -17.12 8.04
C ILE A 133 7.62 -18.33 7.87
N VAL A 134 8.49 -18.31 6.87
CA VAL A 134 9.46 -19.39 6.63
C VAL A 134 10.42 -19.53 7.81
N ALA A 135 10.93 -18.41 8.33
CA ALA A 135 11.83 -18.42 9.48
C ALA A 135 11.16 -19.03 10.73
N ILE A 136 9.92 -18.65 11.02
CA ILE A 136 9.15 -19.22 12.14
C ILE A 136 8.95 -20.72 11.93
N GLY A 137 8.58 -21.15 10.71
CA GLY A 137 8.43 -22.56 10.38
C GLY A 137 9.71 -23.37 10.60
N LEU A 138 10.86 -22.85 10.17
CA LEU A 138 12.17 -23.48 10.36
C LEU A 138 12.55 -23.58 11.85
N ILE A 139 12.25 -22.55 12.65
CA ILE A 139 12.52 -22.55 14.10
C ILE A 139 11.69 -23.63 14.80
N ILE A 140 10.39 -23.71 14.49
CA ILE A 140 9.48 -24.71 15.06
C ILE A 140 9.94 -26.12 14.65
N ALA A 141 10.19 -26.33 13.35
CA ALA A 141 10.67 -27.61 12.83
C ALA A 141 12.00 -28.02 13.47
N GLY A 142 12.96 -27.10 13.57
CA GLY A 142 14.27 -27.33 14.19
C GLY A 142 14.16 -27.68 15.68
N THR A 143 13.26 -27.01 16.40
CA THR A 143 13.00 -27.28 17.82
C THR A 143 12.38 -28.66 18.01
N LEU A 144 11.34 -28.99 17.26
CA LEU A 144 10.69 -30.31 17.31
C LEU A 144 11.66 -31.44 16.93
N TYR A 145 12.45 -31.23 15.87
CA TYR A 145 13.48 -32.18 15.45
C TYR A 145 14.52 -32.43 16.54
N SER A 146 15.01 -31.36 17.18
CA SER A 146 15.99 -31.46 18.26
C SER A 146 15.43 -32.18 19.48
N LEU A 147 14.17 -31.89 19.87
CA LEU A 147 13.51 -32.57 20.98
C LEU A 147 13.31 -34.06 20.71
N ASN A 148 12.86 -34.42 19.51
CA ASN A 148 12.69 -35.83 19.11
C ASN A 148 14.03 -36.57 19.13
N LEU A 149 15.10 -35.97 18.59
CA LEU A 149 16.43 -36.57 18.59
C LEU A 149 16.93 -36.84 20.01
N ILE A 150 16.67 -35.93 20.96
CA ILE A 150 17.04 -36.12 22.37
C ILE A 150 16.20 -37.23 23.01
N TYR A 151 14.89 -37.24 22.77
CA TYR A 151 13.98 -38.25 23.29
C TYR A 151 14.35 -39.65 22.81
N GLU A 152 14.58 -39.81 21.51
CA GLU A 152 15.01 -41.07 20.91
C GLU A 152 16.33 -41.55 21.51
N ARG A 153 17.34 -40.67 21.64
CA ARG A 153 18.62 -41.03 22.25
C ARG A 153 18.47 -41.47 23.70
N ARG A 154 17.63 -40.79 24.49
CA ARG A 154 17.37 -41.15 25.89
C ARG A 154 16.71 -42.52 26.00
N ASN A 155 15.67 -42.75 25.20
CA ASN A 155 14.96 -44.02 25.18
C ASN A 155 15.85 -45.16 24.70
N TRP A 156 16.73 -44.90 23.73
CA TRP A 156 17.68 -45.88 23.24
C TRP A 156 18.65 -46.36 24.33
N ILE A 157 19.21 -45.43 25.11
CA ILE A 157 20.09 -45.77 26.24
C ILE A 157 19.34 -46.55 27.31
N PHE A 158 18.11 -46.13 27.64
CA PHE A 158 17.27 -46.84 28.59
C PHE A 158 16.97 -48.28 28.14
N PHE A 159 16.58 -48.46 26.87
CA PHE A 159 16.33 -49.76 26.27
C PHE A 159 17.57 -50.66 26.30
N LEU A 160 18.76 -50.15 25.99
CA LEU A 160 20.01 -50.92 26.07
C LEU A 160 20.34 -51.37 27.50
N ASN A 161 20.12 -50.49 28.49
CA ASN A 161 20.31 -50.82 29.90
C ASN A 161 19.31 -51.90 30.37
N GLU A 162 18.05 -51.81 29.96
CA GLU A 162 17.05 -52.85 30.22
C GLU A 162 17.42 -54.17 29.55
N LYS A 163 17.88 -54.14 28.29
CA LYS A 163 18.33 -55.34 27.57
C LYS A 163 19.49 -56.02 28.30
N GLN A 164 20.49 -55.27 28.75
CA GLN A 164 21.62 -55.80 29.53
C GLN A 164 21.15 -56.38 30.89
N ARG A 165 20.24 -55.69 31.58
CA ARG A 165 19.66 -56.17 32.85
C ARG A 165 18.73 -57.36 32.65
N SER A 166 18.07 -57.51 31.50
CA SER A 166 17.14 -58.61 31.18
C SER A 166 17.82 -59.87 30.68
N SER A 167 19.16 -59.92 30.66
CA SER A 167 19.90 -61.18 30.47
C SER A 167 19.85 -62.07 31.73
N TRP A 168 18.66 -62.24 32.33
CA TRP A 168 18.37 -63.30 33.29
C TRP A 168 17.52 -64.36 32.58
N ALA A 169 18.02 -65.60 32.65
CA ALA A 169 17.52 -66.84 32.05
C ALA A 169 17.70 -67.02 30.53
N LYS A 170 18.96 -67.16 30.10
CA LYS A 170 19.32 -68.18 29.08
C LYS A 170 19.47 -69.57 29.71
N ASP A 171 18.81 -69.81 30.84
CA ASP A 171 18.66 -71.16 31.37
C ASP A 171 17.48 -71.77 30.60
N GLU A 172 17.74 -72.85 29.89
CA GLU A 172 16.72 -73.64 29.21
C GLU A 172 15.51 -73.85 30.13
N ASN A 173 14.30 -73.64 29.61
CA ASN A 173 13.08 -73.84 30.38
C ASN A 173 13.09 -75.27 30.99
N PRO A 174 13.11 -75.45 32.31
CA PRO A 174 13.18 -76.77 32.94
C PRO A 174 11.94 -77.64 32.68
N LEU A 175 10.86 -77.07 32.12
CA LEU A 175 9.67 -77.80 31.65
C LEU A 175 9.73 -78.18 30.16
N TYR A 176 10.71 -77.69 29.40
CA TYR A 176 10.82 -77.96 27.97
C TYR A 176 11.48 -79.32 27.73
N LYS A 177 10.68 -80.34 27.41
CA LYS A 177 11.17 -81.61 26.85
C LYS A 177 11.03 -81.57 25.34
N SER A 178 12.13 -81.74 24.61
CA SER A 178 12.06 -81.95 23.16
C SER A 178 11.35 -83.29 22.88
N LYS A 179 10.29 -83.28 22.06
CA LYS A 179 9.67 -84.52 21.55
C LYS A 179 10.61 -85.10 20.48
N GLN A 180 11.58 -85.92 20.89
CA GLN A 180 12.26 -86.85 19.99
C GLN A 180 11.68 -88.24 20.22
N SER A 181 10.84 -88.71 19.30
CA SER A 181 10.42 -90.11 19.26
C SER A 181 11.45 -90.91 18.46
N VAL A 182 12.36 -91.59 19.16
CA VAL A 182 13.27 -92.56 18.53
C VAL A 182 12.46 -93.85 18.27
N TYR A 183 12.17 -94.12 17.01
CA TYR A 183 11.57 -95.38 16.60
C TYR A 183 12.68 -96.42 16.39
N SER A 184 12.67 -97.51 17.18
CA SER A 184 13.55 -98.65 16.95
C SER A 184 12.96 -99.52 15.83
N ASN A 185 13.62 -99.60 14.69
CA ASN A 185 13.22 -100.50 13.62
C ASN A 185 13.81 -101.90 13.88
N SER A 186 12.97 -102.83 14.31
CA SER A 186 13.31 -104.25 14.57
C SER A 186 13.66 -105.06 13.30
N GLY A 187 13.87 -104.42 12.14
CA GLY A 187 14.06 -105.07 10.84
C GLY A 187 15.47 -105.06 10.25
N TYR A 188 16.47 -104.40 10.86
CA TYR A 188 17.82 -104.35 10.28
C TYR A 188 18.80 -105.27 11.02
N ARG A 189 19.11 -106.42 10.39
CA ARG A 189 20.22 -107.31 10.78
C ARG A 189 21.54 -106.55 10.69
N LYS A 190 22.32 -106.59 11.78
CA LYS A 190 23.74 -106.22 11.80
C LYS A 190 24.49 -107.04 10.75
N ILE A 191 25.17 -106.36 9.84
CA ILE A 191 26.27 -106.94 9.06
C ILE A 191 27.53 -106.28 9.63
N ASN A 192 28.31 -107.05 10.38
CA ASN A 192 29.70 -106.73 10.70
C ASN A 192 30.57 -107.63 9.83
N PHE A 193 31.59 -107.07 9.19
CA PHE A 193 32.75 -107.84 8.75
C PHE A 193 33.53 -108.34 9.97
#